data_AF-A0A812HU00-F1
#
_entry.id   AF-A0A812HU00-F1
#
_cell.length_a   1.000
_cell.length_b   1.000
_cell.length_c   1.000
_cell.angle_alpha   90.00
_cell.angle_beta   90.00
_cell.angle_gamma   90.00
#
_symmetry.space_group_name_H-M   'P 1'
#
loop_
_entity.id
_entity.type
_entity.pdbx_description
1 polymer ?
#
loop_
_entity_poly.entity_id
_entity_poly.type
_entity_poly.pdbx_seq_one_letter_code
_entity_poly.pdbx_strand_id
1 'polypeptide(L)'
;MVAATATLSVAALLACVGATCASESCPDSASLLAVGTKNTSNGAINGFTWDGKCHAVEEGGTLRENNLIFDLGAEGAPLYFEPQTYAVTDGQPVKESCLKVSDNQITFYAGRKESHFVGNVFNSHRDCHQLVASDEWTFPGVQRRECMLFPGKLNFVLEGYLGVGSSKVLLRIAQGSLLNLATNDWWLSGEQCQRVCDHSCERETAVVVRCGLQCGDFCFVSGGDYRFKVNRRLDGSACDAATLCSS
;
A
#
# COMPACT_ATOMS: atom_id res chain seq x y z
N MET A 1 -7.04 -8.50 -78.59
CA MET A 1 -7.00 -9.58 -77.59
C MET A 1 -6.17 -9.10 -76.43
N VAL A 2 -6.85 -8.79 -75.33
CA VAL A 2 -6.31 -8.17 -74.11
C VAL A 2 -6.29 -9.26 -73.05
N ALA A 3 -5.15 -9.49 -72.41
CA ALA A 3 -5.06 -10.30 -71.20
C ALA A 3 -4.51 -9.41 -70.09
N ALA A 4 -5.42 -9.05 -69.17
CA ALA A 4 -5.14 -8.31 -67.95
C ALA A 4 -4.70 -9.30 -66.86
N THR A 5 -3.51 -9.09 -66.30
CA THR A 5 -3.04 -9.79 -65.10
C THR A 5 -3.47 -9.01 -63.88
N ALA A 6 -4.36 -9.59 -63.08
CA ALA A 6 -4.84 -9.03 -61.82
C ALA A 6 -3.79 -9.26 -60.71
N THR A 7 -3.38 -8.18 -60.05
CA THR A 7 -2.60 -8.20 -58.81
C THR A 7 -3.53 -8.51 -57.63
N LEU A 8 -3.37 -9.69 -57.03
CA LEU A 8 -4.06 -10.06 -55.80
C LEU A 8 -3.40 -9.37 -54.60
N SER A 9 -4.19 -8.59 -53.86
CA SER A 9 -3.83 -8.01 -52.56
C SER A 9 -3.89 -9.10 -51.48
N VAL A 10 -2.80 -9.31 -50.74
CA VAL A 10 -2.79 -10.18 -49.56
C VAL A 10 -3.15 -9.34 -48.34
N ALA A 11 -4.41 -9.44 -47.90
CA ALA A 11 -4.83 -8.94 -46.59
C ALA A 11 -4.31 -9.90 -45.51
N ALA A 12 -3.40 -9.42 -44.68
CA ALA A 12 -2.97 -10.14 -43.48
C ALA A 12 -4.08 -10.03 -42.41
N LEU A 13 -4.82 -11.12 -42.23
CA LEU A 13 -5.68 -11.33 -41.06
C LEU A 13 -4.77 -11.50 -39.83
N LEU A 14 -4.76 -10.53 -38.92
CA LEU A 14 -4.25 -10.74 -37.57
C LEU A 14 -5.24 -11.66 -36.83
N ALA A 15 -4.87 -12.92 -36.67
CA ALA A 15 -5.51 -13.81 -35.70
C ALA A 15 -4.99 -13.45 -34.30
N CYS A 16 -5.84 -12.83 -33.47
CA CYS A 16 -5.62 -12.76 -32.02
C CYS A 16 -5.71 -14.19 -31.46
N VAL A 17 -4.58 -14.86 -31.35
CA VAL A 17 -4.44 -16.07 -30.53
C VAL A 17 -4.51 -15.60 -29.07
N GLY A 18 -5.59 -15.98 -28.39
CA GLY A 18 -5.78 -15.74 -26.97
C GLY A 18 -4.61 -16.30 -26.18
N ALA A 19 -3.78 -15.40 -25.65
CA ALA A 19 -2.93 -15.71 -24.51
C ALA A 19 -3.83 -15.71 -23.29
N THR A 20 -4.38 -16.88 -22.94
CA THR A 20 -4.84 -17.13 -21.58
C THR A 20 -3.62 -17.02 -20.67
N CYS A 21 -3.46 -15.87 -20.01
CA CYS A 21 -2.55 -15.78 -18.88
C CYS A 21 -3.01 -16.82 -17.87
N ALA A 22 -2.16 -17.82 -17.63
CA ALA A 22 -2.29 -18.70 -16.50
C ALA A 22 -2.35 -17.81 -15.26
N SER A 23 -3.51 -17.78 -14.61
CA SER A 23 -3.65 -17.26 -13.26
C SER A 23 -2.74 -18.10 -12.37
N GLU A 24 -1.54 -17.61 -12.07
CA GLU A 24 -0.84 -18.05 -10.87
C GLU A 24 -1.72 -17.66 -9.70
N SER A 25 -2.55 -18.62 -9.28
CA SER A 25 -3.41 -18.51 -8.11
C SER A 25 -2.53 -18.15 -6.92
N CYS A 26 -2.74 -16.95 -6.37
CA CYS A 26 -2.27 -16.63 -5.03
C CYS A 26 -2.79 -17.75 -4.08
N PRO A 27 -1.94 -18.34 -3.24
CA PRO A 27 -2.33 -19.46 -2.40
C PRO A 27 -3.54 -19.10 -1.53
N ASP A 28 -4.51 -20.01 -1.49
CA ASP A 28 -5.79 -19.87 -0.79
C ASP A 28 -5.61 -19.50 0.69
N SER A 29 -6.00 -18.25 0.99
CA SER A 29 -6.99 -17.85 2.00
C SER A 29 -7.11 -18.68 3.28
N ALA A 30 -6.26 -18.39 4.28
CA ALA A 30 -6.60 -18.68 5.67
C ALA A 30 -7.21 -17.43 6.33
N SER A 31 -8.55 -17.39 6.44
CA SER A 31 -9.25 -16.38 7.26
C SER A 31 -8.67 -16.37 8.68
N LEU A 32 -7.92 -15.33 9.02
CA LEU A 32 -7.49 -15.08 10.39
C LEU A 32 -8.65 -14.42 11.16
N LEU A 33 -9.51 -15.26 11.73
CA LEU A 33 -10.25 -14.88 12.92
C LEU A 33 -9.22 -14.58 14.01
N ALA A 34 -8.99 -13.29 14.27
CA ALA A 34 -8.12 -12.83 15.35
C ALA A 34 -8.81 -13.11 16.70
N VAL A 35 -8.64 -14.32 17.22
CA VAL A 35 -8.84 -14.65 18.64
C VAL A 35 -7.59 -15.40 19.10
N GLY A 36 -6.65 -14.66 19.69
CA GLY A 36 -5.42 -15.19 20.28
C GLY A 36 -4.16 -14.84 19.48
N THR A 37 -3.18 -14.28 20.19
CA THR A 37 -1.80 -14.07 19.73
C THR A 37 -1.23 -15.34 19.11
N LYS A 38 -1.12 -15.39 17.78
CA LYS A 38 -0.39 -16.47 17.11
C LYS A 38 1.09 -16.09 17.13
N ASN A 39 1.76 -16.39 18.24
CA ASN A 39 3.21 -16.27 18.35
C ASN A 39 3.84 -17.31 17.42
N THR A 40 4.51 -16.85 16.38
CA THR A 40 5.43 -17.66 15.60
C THR A 40 6.85 -17.24 15.97
N SER A 41 7.84 -18.09 15.75
CA SER A 41 9.26 -17.77 15.99
C SER A 41 9.78 -16.57 15.18
N ASN A 42 8.96 -15.99 14.31
CA ASN A 42 9.31 -14.90 13.39
C ASN A 42 8.52 -13.61 13.66
N GLY A 43 7.57 -13.61 14.59
CA GLY A 43 6.76 -12.46 14.97
C GLY A 43 5.38 -12.83 15.50
N ALA A 44 4.64 -11.81 15.94
CA ALA A 44 3.30 -11.95 16.52
C ALA A 44 2.33 -10.94 15.89
N ILE A 45 1.08 -11.39 15.68
CA ILE A 45 -0.07 -10.50 15.45
C ILE A 45 -0.70 -10.24 16.82
N ASN A 46 -0.78 -8.97 17.19
CA ASN A 46 -1.25 -8.53 18.49
C ASN A 46 -2.51 -7.68 18.33
N GLY A 47 -3.46 -7.88 19.24
CA GLY A 47 -4.55 -6.94 19.44
C GLY A 47 -4.10 -5.77 20.31
N PHE A 48 -4.83 -4.65 20.23
CA PHE A 48 -4.71 -3.58 21.22
C PHE A 48 -5.46 -3.99 22.49
N THR A 49 -4.99 -3.51 23.63
CA THR A 49 -5.72 -3.62 24.90
C THR A 49 -7.01 -2.80 24.83
N TRP A 50 -7.95 -3.06 25.74
CA TRP A 50 -9.24 -2.37 25.78
C TRP A 50 -9.11 -0.85 25.99
N ASP A 51 -8.00 -0.39 26.60
CA ASP A 51 -7.65 1.03 26.77
C ASP A 51 -6.85 1.60 25.59
N GLY A 52 -6.73 0.86 24.48
CA GLY A 52 -6.11 1.30 23.23
C GLY A 52 -4.58 1.26 23.22
N LYS A 53 -3.95 0.51 24.14
CA LYS A 53 -2.49 0.39 24.25
C LYS A 53 -1.97 -0.88 23.59
N CYS A 54 -0.66 -0.94 23.39
CA CYS A 54 0.03 -2.15 22.96
C CYS A 54 0.43 -3.03 24.14
N HIS A 55 0.62 -4.31 23.86
CA HIS A 55 1.38 -5.19 24.72
C HIS A 55 2.86 -4.79 24.65
N ALA A 56 3.34 -4.13 25.71
CA ALA A 56 4.72 -3.67 25.79
C ALA A 56 5.70 -4.85 25.74
N VAL A 57 6.79 -4.67 25.01
CA VAL A 57 7.89 -5.63 24.91
C VAL A 57 9.18 -4.86 25.10
N GLU A 58 9.92 -5.14 26.19
CA GLU A 58 11.25 -4.60 26.44
C GLU A 58 12.31 -5.65 26.12
N GLU A 59 12.45 -5.98 24.83
CA GLU A 59 13.49 -6.88 24.36
C GLU A 59 14.61 -6.11 23.63
N GLY A 60 15.79 -6.74 23.55
CA GLY A 60 17.00 -6.12 23.04
C GLY A 60 16.81 -5.43 21.69
N GLY A 61 17.09 -4.13 21.62
CA GLY A 61 16.94 -3.34 20.40
C GLY A 61 16.81 -1.85 20.70
N THR A 62 16.68 -1.03 19.64
CA THR A 62 16.45 0.40 19.77
C THR A 62 15.01 0.72 19.43
N LEU A 63 14.27 1.28 20.40
CA LEU A 63 12.95 1.85 20.17
C LEU A 63 13.05 3.02 19.18
N ARG A 64 12.17 3.07 18.19
CA ARG A 64 12.11 4.15 17.19
C ARG A 64 10.72 4.76 17.15
N GLU A 65 10.69 6.01 16.72
CA GLU A 65 9.46 6.69 16.33
C GLU A 65 9.23 6.46 14.83
N ASN A 66 8.09 5.89 14.47
CA ASN A 66 7.71 5.63 13.08
C ASN A 66 6.54 6.54 12.75
N ASN A 67 6.83 7.60 11.98
CA ASN A 67 5.89 8.65 11.65
C ASN A 67 5.40 8.53 10.21
N LEU A 68 4.08 8.47 10.06
CA LEU A 68 3.39 8.58 8.79
C LEU A 68 2.50 9.82 8.79
N ILE A 69 2.64 10.65 7.76
CA ILE A 69 1.87 11.89 7.61
C ILE A 69 0.84 11.70 6.50
N PHE A 70 -0.38 12.15 6.77
CA PHE A 70 -1.47 12.24 5.81
C PHE A 70 -1.75 13.71 5.52
N ASP A 71 -1.40 14.19 4.34
CA ASP A 71 -1.75 15.54 3.90
C ASP A 71 -3.21 15.58 3.46
N LEU A 72 -4.08 16.14 4.30
CA LEU A 72 -5.54 16.14 4.11
C LEU A 72 -6.04 17.19 3.12
N GLY A 73 -5.15 17.98 2.50
CA GLY A 73 -5.54 19.05 1.58
C GLY A 73 -6.56 20.02 2.20
N ALA A 74 -7.60 20.37 1.44
CA ALA A 74 -8.63 21.33 1.85
C ALA A 74 -9.73 20.75 2.77
N GLU A 75 -9.65 19.46 3.14
CA GLU A 75 -10.71 18.78 3.89
C GLU A 75 -10.95 19.37 5.29
N GLY A 76 -9.94 20.00 5.90
CA GLY A 76 -10.04 20.77 7.17
C GLY A 76 -10.48 19.98 8.41
N ALA A 77 -10.86 18.71 8.28
CA ALA A 77 -11.26 17.82 9.36
C ALA A 77 -10.06 17.00 9.86
N PRO A 78 -9.89 16.82 11.18
CA PRO A 78 -8.81 16.01 11.71
C PRO A 78 -9.01 14.53 11.34
N LEU A 79 -7.89 13.87 11.08
CA LEU A 79 -7.82 12.43 10.95
C LEU A 79 -8.06 11.77 12.30
N TYR A 80 -8.77 10.66 12.27
CA TYR A 80 -8.82 9.73 13.39
C TYR A 80 -8.46 8.32 12.90
N PHE A 81 -8.01 7.49 13.84
CA PHE A 81 -7.63 6.12 13.56
C PHE A 81 -8.13 5.20 14.67
N GLU A 82 -8.92 4.19 14.31
CA GLU A 82 -9.42 3.14 15.20
C GLU A 82 -8.56 1.87 15.01
N PRO A 83 -7.50 1.67 15.82
CA PRO A 83 -6.63 0.52 15.66
C PRO A 83 -7.37 -0.79 15.93
N GLN A 84 -7.04 -1.84 15.17
CA GLN A 84 -7.57 -3.20 15.36
C GLN A 84 -6.46 -4.15 15.78
N THR A 85 -5.44 -4.28 14.94
CA THR A 85 -4.32 -5.18 15.17
C THR A 85 -3.01 -4.54 14.74
N TYR A 86 -1.91 -5.04 15.27
CA TYR A 86 -0.58 -4.71 14.79
C TYR A 86 0.29 -5.96 14.76
N ALA A 87 1.25 -6.00 13.84
CA ALA A 87 2.26 -7.05 13.76
C ALA A 87 3.65 -6.45 13.82
N VAL A 88 4.50 -7.09 14.61
CA VAL A 88 5.88 -6.68 14.85
C VAL A 88 6.79 -7.89 14.71
N THR A 89 8.02 -7.65 14.28
CA THR A 89 9.05 -8.68 14.24
C THR A 89 9.43 -9.10 15.66
N ASP A 90 9.59 -10.40 15.89
CA ASP A 90 9.98 -10.94 17.18
C ASP A 90 11.32 -10.35 17.69
N GLY A 91 11.42 -10.12 19.00
CA GLY A 91 12.60 -9.50 19.60
C GLY A 91 12.66 -7.98 19.51
N GLN A 92 11.71 -7.30 18.84
CA GLN A 92 11.77 -5.84 18.70
C GLN A 92 11.02 -5.11 19.83
N PRO A 93 11.58 -4.03 20.38
CA PRO A 93 10.92 -3.31 21.46
C PRO A 93 9.65 -2.64 20.98
N VAL A 94 8.60 -2.67 21.81
CA VAL A 94 7.32 -1.98 21.61
C VAL A 94 6.94 -1.27 22.90
N LYS A 95 6.65 0.03 22.81
CA LYS A 95 6.21 0.81 23.97
C LYS A 95 4.76 0.48 24.32
N GLU A 96 4.37 0.50 25.60
CA GLU A 96 2.96 0.32 26.01
C GLU A 96 2.04 1.32 25.30
N SER A 97 2.35 2.62 25.39
CA SER A 97 1.73 3.67 24.57
C SER A 97 2.38 3.75 23.19
N CYS A 98 2.25 2.67 22.42
CA CYS A 98 2.87 2.52 21.11
C CYS A 98 2.27 3.44 20.05
N LEU A 99 0.99 3.81 20.13
CA LEU A 99 0.29 4.52 19.07
C LEU A 99 -0.10 5.91 19.55
N LYS A 100 0.22 6.91 18.74
CA LYS A 100 -0.28 8.28 18.89
C LYS A 100 -0.87 8.73 17.56
N VAL A 101 -2.05 9.33 17.61
CA VAL A 101 -2.73 9.90 16.46
C VAL A 101 -2.90 11.39 16.71
N SER A 102 -2.55 12.20 15.73
CA SER A 102 -2.84 13.64 15.69
C SER A 102 -3.57 13.99 14.40
N ASP A 103 -3.97 15.25 14.24
CA ASP A 103 -4.84 15.74 13.16
C ASP A 103 -4.49 15.25 11.76
N ASN A 104 -3.21 14.99 11.47
CA ASN A 104 -2.74 14.56 10.16
C ASN A 104 -1.60 13.52 10.22
N GLN A 105 -1.37 12.89 11.38
CA GLN A 105 -0.21 12.02 11.56
C GLN A 105 -0.53 10.82 12.45
N ILE A 106 0.02 9.67 12.06
CA ILE A 106 0.07 8.46 12.88
C ILE A 106 1.53 8.24 13.27
N THR A 107 1.76 8.08 14.57
CA THR A 107 3.06 7.75 15.15
C THR A 107 2.99 6.39 15.84
N PHE A 108 3.88 5.47 15.46
CA PHE A 108 4.02 4.17 16.10
C PHE A 108 5.41 3.99 16.72
N TYR A 109 5.47 3.66 18.02
CA TYR A 109 6.71 3.48 18.79
C TYR A 109 7.08 2.00 18.87
N ALA A 110 7.94 1.58 17.95
CA ALA A 110 8.48 0.22 17.88
C ALA A 110 9.88 0.21 17.26
N GLY A 111 10.60 -0.88 17.44
CA GLY A 111 11.83 -1.16 16.68
C GLY A 111 11.58 -1.22 15.17
N ARG A 112 12.67 -1.20 14.39
CA ARG A 112 12.67 -1.32 12.92
C ARG A 112 13.40 -2.59 12.47
N LYS A 113 13.09 -3.71 13.12
CA LYS A 113 13.67 -5.00 12.71
C LYS A 113 12.80 -5.57 11.61
N GLU A 114 13.35 -5.68 10.41
CA GLU A 114 12.63 -6.22 9.27
C GLU A 114 12.41 -7.74 9.38
N SER A 115 11.25 -8.22 8.96
CA SER A 115 11.00 -9.66 8.78
C SER A 115 10.05 -9.97 7.64
N HIS A 116 10.22 -11.16 7.08
CA HIS A 116 9.27 -11.73 6.12
C HIS A 116 7.91 -12.02 6.76
N PHE A 117 7.87 -12.30 8.07
CA PHE A 117 6.61 -12.53 8.77
C PHE A 117 5.72 -11.30 8.67
N VAL A 118 6.23 -10.13 9.02
CA VAL A 118 5.47 -8.87 8.95
C VAL A 118 5.08 -8.56 7.50
N GLY A 119 5.97 -8.80 6.54
CA GLY A 119 5.65 -8.69 5.11
C GLY A 119 4.46 -9.58 4.71
N ASN A 120 4.49 -10.86 5.10
CA ASN A 120 3.40 -11.81 4.83
C ASN A 120 2.09 -11.40 5.51
N VAL A 121 2.14 -10.86 6.73
CA VAL A 121 0.94 -10.33 7.41
C VAL A 121 0.35 -9.17 6.62
N PHE A 122 1.16 -8.19 6.20
CA PHE A 122 0.70 -7.07 5.38
C PHE A 122 0.00 -7.55 4.10
N ASN A 123 0.69 -8.44 3.38
CA ASN A 123 0.29 -8.94 2.06
C ASN A 123 -0.84 -9.98 2.12
N SER A 124 -1.19 -10.49 3.31
CA SER A 124 -2.21 -11.53 3.44
C SER A 124 -3.54 -11.07 2.86
N HIS A 125 -4.09 -11.85 1.92
CA HIS A 125 -5.37 -11.55 1.23
C HIS A 125 -5.37 -10.25 0.43
N ARG A 126 -4.22 -9.80 -0.07
CA ARG A 126 -4.11 -8.61 -0.92
C ARG A 126 -3.40 -8.93 -2.23
N ASP A 127 -3.87 -8.31 -3.30
CA ASP A 127 -3.17 -8.27 -4.59
C ASP A 127 -2.29 -7.01 -4.65
N CYS A 128 -1.28 -7.01 -5.52
CA CYS A 128 -0.43 -5.86 -5.82
C CYS A 128 -1.22 -4.66 -6.36
N HIS A 129 -2.42 -4.94 -6.89
CA HIS A 129 -3.40 -3.94 -7.30
C HIS A 129 -4.18 -3.33 -6.13
N GLN A 130 -3.86 -3.67 -4.88
CA GLN A 130 -4.54 -3.17 -3.68
C GLN A 130 -3.57 -2.48 -2.71
N LEU A 131 -2.41 -2.05 -3.20
CA LEU A 131 -1.40 -1.36 -2.39
C LEU A 131 -0.75 -0.19 -3.12
N VAL A 132 -0.24 0.77 -2.35
CA VAL A 132 0.58 1.90 -2.82
C VAL A 132 1.69 2.19 -1.81
N ALA A 133 2.82 2.74 -2.27
CA ALA A 133 3.93 3.18 -1.42
C ALA A 133 3.96 4.73 -1.31
N SER A 134 4.55 5.25 -0.23
CA SER A 134 4.65 6.69 0.02
C SER A 134 5.63 7.40 -0.89
N ASP A 135 6.63 6.69 -1.41
CA ASP A 135 7.66 7.25 -2.28
C ASP A 135 7.45 6.77 -3.73
N GLU A 136 7.70 7.68 -4.68
CA GLU A 136 7.60 7.39 -6.11
C GLU A 136 8.88 6.67 -6.57
N TRP A 137 8.71 5.47 -7.12
CA TRP A 137 9.82 4.66 -7.60
C TRP A 137 9.92 4.73 -9.12
N THR A 138 10.90 5.47 -9.63
CA THR A 138 11.24 5.48 -11.06
C THR A 138 12.27 4.40 -11.36
N PHE A 139 11.85 3.33 -12.04
CA PHE A 139 12.77 2.29 -12.51
C PHE A 139 13.23 2.61 -13.94
N PRO A 140 14.50 2.96 -14.18
CA PRO A 140 14.99 3.15 -15.53
C PRO A 140 14.90 1.82 -16.29
N GLY A 141 14.14 1.81 -17.40
CA GLY A 141 14.04 0.68 -18.33
C GLY A 141 13.00 -0.39 -17.99
N VAL A 142 12.21 -0.26 -16.92
CA VAL A 142 11.14 -1.22 -16.61
C VAL A 142 9.78 -0.62 -17.00
N GLN A 143 9.46 -0.66 -18.29
CA GLN A 143 8.07 -0.57 -18.69
C GLN A 143 7.34 -1.80 -18.15
N ARG A 144 6.35 -1.58 -17.28
CA ARG A 144 5.33 -2.55 -16.85
C ARG A 144 5.83 -3.76 -16.06
N ARG A 145 5.91 -3.61 -14.73
CA ARG A 145 5.54 -4.69 -13.80
C ARG A 145 4.80 -4.10 -12.63
N GLU A 146 3.47 -4.12 -12.72
CA GLU A 146 2.54 -3.51 -11.77
C GLU A 146 2.76 -4.04 -10.33
N CYS A 147 3.35 -5.23 -10.16
CA CYS A 147 3.56 -5.88 -8.87
C CYS A 147 4.98 -5.78 -8.25
N MET A 148 5.91 -4.97 -8.77
CA MET A 148 7.24 -4.83 -8.14
C MET A 148 7.23 -4.13 -6.78
N LEU A 149 6.09 -3.58 -6.36
CA LEU A 149 5.94 -2.85 -5.10
C LEU A 149 5.52 -3.73 -3.92
N PHE A 150 5.44 -5.05 -4.08
CA PHE A 150 5.15 -5.96 -2.98
C PHE A 150 6.32 -6.00 -1.99
N PRO A 151 6.16 -5.47 -0.76
CA PRO A 151 7.26 -5.49 0.19
C PRO A 151 7.44 -6.91 0.73
N GLY A 152 8.66 -7.45 0.55
CA GLY A 152 9.01 -8.79 1.00
C GLY A 152 9.36 -8.88 2.49
N LYS A 153 9.98 -7.82 3.04
CA LYS A 153 10.28 -7.69 4.47
C LYS A 153 9.81 -6.32 4.96
N LEU A 154 9.16 -6.30 6.11
CA LEU A 154 8.63 -5.10 6.73
C LEU A 154 9.00 -5.07 8.22
N ASN A 155 9.02 -3.88 8.81
CA ASN A 155 9.33 -3.65 10.22
C ASN A 155 8.12 -3.88 11.12
N PHE A 156 6.99 -3.27 10.74
CA PHE A 156 5.72 -3.46 11.41
C PHE A 156 4.56 -3.24 10.43
N VAL A 157 3.39 -3.74 10.85
CA VAL A 157 2.10 -3.52 10.22
C VAL A 157 1.12 -3.05 11.27
N LEU A 158 0.26 -2.13 10.90
CA LEU A 158 -0.86 -1.64 11.68
C LEU A 158 -2.12 -1.80 10.83
N GLU A 159 -3.16 -2.44 11.37
CA GLU A 159 -4.47 -2.55 10.74
C GLU A 159 -5.48 -1.76 11.56
N GLY A 160 -6.31 -0.97 10.91
CA GLY A 160 -7.36 -0.20 11.57
C GLY A 160 -8.20 0.65 10.63
N TYR A 161 -9.25 1.26 11.17
CA TYR A 161 -10.07 2.18 10.41
C TYR A 161 -9.46 3.57 10.43
N LEU A 162 -9.08 4.08 9.26
CA LEU A 162 -8.70 5.47 9.06
C LEU A 162 -9.95 6.26 8.70
N GLY A 163 -10.19 7.41 9.34
CA GLY A 163 -11.34 8.25 9.04
C GLY A 163 -11.03 9.73 9.00
N VAL A 164 -11.82 10.45 8.21
CA VAL A 164 -11.80 11.92 8.06
C VAL A 164 -13.25 12.40 7.99
N GLY A 165 -13.67 13.19 8.99
CA GLY A 165 -15.07 13.56 9.16
C GLY A 165 -15.94 12.35 9.51
N SER A 166 -16.97 12.07 8.70
CA SER A 166 -17.91 10.95 8.90
C SER A 166 -17.56 9.67 8.12
N SER A 167 -16.58 9.73 7.21
CA SER A 167 -16.18 8.60 6.37
C SER A 167 -15.01 7.86 7.02
N LYS A 168 -14.99 6.52 6.89
CA LYS A 168 -13.85 5.70 7.31
C LYS A 168 -13.61 4.52 6.38
N VAL A 169 -12.36 4.07 6.35
CA VAL A 169 -11.89 2.96 5.54
C VAL A 169 -11.00 2.05 6.37
N LEU A 170 -11.18 0.73 6.23
CA LEU A 170 -10.26 -0.25 6.82
C LEU A 170 -8.97 -0.32 5.98
N LEU A 171 -7.84 0.03 6.61
CA LEU A 171 -6.53 0.01 5.98
C LEU A 171 -5.55 -0.84 6.77
N ARG A 172 -4.55 -1.34 6.05
CA ARG A 172 -3.26 -1.73 6.61
C ARG A 172 -2.22 -0.72 6.23
N ILE A 173 -1.44 -0.34 7.21
CA ILE A 173 -0.33 0.59 7.13
C ILE A 173 0.92 -0.19 7.50
N ALA A 174 1.92 -0.20 6.64
CA ALA A 174 3.17 -0.88 6.91
C ALA A 174 4.36 0.03 6.66
N GLN A 175 5.46 -0.29 7.34
CA GLN A 175 6.71 0.43 7.26
C GLN A 175 7.85 -0.58 7.09
N GLY A 176 8.87 -0.23 6.31
CA GLY A 176 9.93 -1.14 5.90
C GLY A 176 10.82 -0.52 4.83
N SER A 177 11.59 -1.34 4.11
CA SER A 177 12.42 -0.87 3.00
C SER A 177 12.21 -1.71 1.75
N LEU A 178 12.36 -1.08 0.59
CA LEU A 178 12.35 -1.76 -0.69
C LEU A 178 13.80 -2.15 -1.03
N LEU A 179 14.07 -3.46 -1.11
CA LEU A 179 15.28 -4.06 -1.70
C LEU A 179 16.60 -3.30 -1.46
N ASN A 180 17.23 -3.46 -0.29
CA ASN A 180 18.58 -2.95 0.03
C ASN A 180 18.77 -1.43 -0.10
N LEU A 181 17.73 -0.67 -0.42
CA LEU A 181 17.74 0.77 -0.37
C LEU A 181 17.42 1.14 1.07
N ALA A 182 18.33 1.86 1.73
CA ALA A 182 18.21 2.20 3.16
C ALA A 182 17.06 3.17 3.47
N THR A 183 16.10 3.35 2.57
CA THR A 183 14.93 4.22 2.75
C THR A 183 13.82 3.46 3.46
N ASN A 184 13.30 4.10 4.50
CA ASN A 184 12.25 3.58 5.36
C ASN A 184 10.89 4.02 4.82
N ASP A 185 10.40 3.36 3.79
CA ASP A 185 9.16 3.70 3.11
C ASP A 185 7.93 3.28 3.91
N TRP A 186 6.78 3.80 3.48
CA TRP A 186 5.46 3.39 3.96
C TRP A 186 4.64 2.77 2.84
N TRP A 187 3.82 1.79 3.21
CA TRP A 187 2.85 1.16 2.32
C TRP A 187 1.46 1.25 2.93
N LEU A 188 0.48 1.50 2.06
CA LEU A 188 -0.94 1.38 2.37
C LEU A 188 -1.52 0.23 1.57
N SER A 189 -2.41 -0.54 2.17
CA SER A 189 -3.24 -1.51 1.47
C SER A 189 -4.62 -1.64 2.12
N GLY A 190 -5.58 -2.21 1.40
CA GLY A 190 -6.90 -2.50 1.94
C GLY A 190 -7.71 -3.40 1.02
N GLU A 191 -8.59 -4.22 1.58
CA GLU A 191 -9.35 -5.23 0.82
C GLU A 191 -10.32 -4.61 -0.17
N GLN A 192 -10.90 -3.48 0.24
CA GLN A 192 -11.87 -2.72 -0.54
C GLN A 192 -11.20 -1.62 -1.37
N CYS A 193 -9.87 -1.68 -1.48
CA CYS A 193 -9.10 -0.70 -2.20
C CYS A 193 -8.71 -1.20 -3.59
N GLN A 194 -8.59 -0.27 -4.52
CA GLN A 194 -8.08 -0.48 -5.86
C GLN A 194 -6.99 0.54 -6.15
N ARG A 195 -5.86 0.05 -6.66
CA ARG A 195 -4.78 0.89 -7.16
C ARG A 195 -5.19 1.47 -8.51
N VAL A 196 -5.12 2.79 -8.61
CA VAL A 196 -5.41 3.54 -9.83
C VAL A 196 -4.11 4.19 -10.28
N CYS A 197 -3.71 3.95 -11.52
CA CYS A 197 -2.49 4.50 -12.08
C CYS A 197 -2.80 5.37 -13.29
N ASP A 198 -2.10 6.49 -13.38
CA ASP A 198 -2.13 7.36 -14.54
C ASP A 198 -0.75 7.40 -15.22
N HIS A 199 -0.79 7.26 -16.54
CA HIS A 199 0.38 7.27 -17.43
C HIS A 199 0.57 8.63 -18.11
N SER A 200 -0.32 9.59 -17.85
CA SER A 200 -0.34 10.91 -18.49
C SER A 200 0.38 11.99 -17.67
N CYS A 201 0.94 11.66 -16.50
CA CYS A 201 1.80 12.57 -15.75
C CYS A 201 3.14 12.74 -16.48
N GLU A 202 3.19 13.63 -17.45
CA GLU A 202 4.43 13.99 -18.15
C GLU A 202 5.31 14.87 -17.27
N ARG A 203 6.56 14.46 -17.04
CA ARG A 203 7.66 15.38 -16.72
C ARG A 203 8.50 15.53 -17.99
N GLU A 204 9.08 16.71 -18.21
CA GLU A 204 9.74 17.18 -19.45
C GLU A 204 10.74 16.21 -20.12
N THR A 205 11.14 15.11 -19.47
CA THR A 205 12.10 14.12 -19.98
C THR A 205 11.73 12.65 -19.75
N ALA A 206 10.59 12.32 -19.12
CA ALA A 206 10.16 10.94 -18.89
C ALA A 206 8.66 10.79 -18.63
N VAL A 207 8.07 9.68 -19.10
CA VAL A 207 6.73 9.23 -18.69
C VAL A 207 6.82 8.70 -17.25
N VAL A 208 6.27 9.44 -16.29
CA VAL A 208 6.18 9.00 -14.89
C VAL A 208 4.80 8.39 -14.69
N VAL A 209 4.76 7.11 -14.32
CA VAL A 209 3.51 6.46 -13.94
C VAL A 209 3.25 6.77 -12.47
N ARG A 210 2.18 7.51 -12.19
CA ARG A 210 1.77 7.82 -10.82
C ARG A 210 0.59 6.95 -10.45
N CYS A 211 0.67 6.35 -9.27
CA CYS A 211 -0.39 5.48 -8.77
C CYS A 211 -0.87 5.98 -7.41
N GLY A 212 -2.17 5.87 -7.21
CA GLY A 212 -2.83 6.06 -5.93
C GLY A 212 -3.60 4.81 -5.53
N LEU A 213 -4.06 4.79 -4.30
CA LEU A 213 -4.94 3.77 -3.75
C LEU A 213 -6.30 4.40 -3.50
N GLN A 214 -7.31 3.97 -4.24
CA GLN A 214 -8.69 4.35 -4.03
C GLN A 214 -9.35 3.35 -3.09
N CYS A 215 -10.00 3.83 -2.04
CA CYS A 215 -10.71 3.00 -1.07
C CYS A 215 -12.04 3.66 -0.69
N GLY A 216 -13.12 3.30 -1.38
CA GLY A 216 -14.39 4.04 -1.27
C GLY A 216 -14.20 5.51 -1.64
N ASP A 217 -14.57 6.40 -0.72
CA ASP A 217 -14.44 7.85 -0.90
C ASP A 217 -13.00 8.36 -0.76
N PHE A 218 -12.07 7.53 -0.29
CA PHE A 218 -10.69 7.97 -0.05
C PHE A 218 -9.80 7.71 -1.26
N CYS A 219 -8.99 8.69 -1.61
CA CYS A 219 -7.91 8.57 -2.58
C CYS A 219 -6.57 8.90 -1.90
N PHE A 220 -5.71 7.90 -1.77
CA PHE A 220 -4.36 8.03 -1.22
C PHE A 220 -3.34 8.10 -2.34
N VAL A 221 -2.53 9.15 -2.38
CA VAL A 221 -1.47 9.32 -3.38
C VAL A 221 -0.14 9.55 -2.66
N SER A 222 0.95 9.04 -3.22
CA SER A 222 2.30 9.35 -2.74
C SER A 222 2.49 10.87 -2.62
N GLY A 223 2.91 11.32 -1.45
CA GLY A 223 3.37 12.69 -1.22
C GLY A 223 4.89 12.83 -1.24
N GLY A 224 5.62 11.71 -1.36
CA GLY A 224 7.04 11.61 -1.05
C GLY A 224 7.32 11.80 0.44
N ASP A 225 8.58 11.66 0.84
CA ASP A 225 9.10 11.98 2.18
C ASP A 225 8.26 11.39 3.32
N TYR A 226 7.84 10.12 3.19
CA TYR A 226 7.05 9.39 4.19
C TYR A 226 5.61 9.90 4.37
N ARG A 227 5.02 10.46 3.31
CA ARG A 227 3.67 11.07 3.34
C ARG A 227 2.75 10.47 2.29
N PHE A 228 1.46 10.50 2.61
CA PHE A 228 0.38 10.31 1.66
C PHE A 228 -0.49 11.55 1.59
N LYS A 229 -0.79 12.03 0.39
CA LYS A 229 -1.89 12.97 0.17
C LYS A 229 -3.20 12.21 0.22
N VAL A 230 -4.17 12.73 0.95
CA VAL A 230 -5.51 12.15 1.10
C VAL A 230 -6.50 13.12 0.49
N ASN A 231 -7.23 12.66 -0.52
CA ASN A 231 -8.34 13.39 -1.09
C ASN A 231 -9.61 12.58 -0.90
N ARG A 232 -10.65 13.19 -0.34
CA ARG A 232 -11.96 12.54 -0.22
C ARG A 232 -12.85 12.96 -1.39
N ARG A 233 -13.52 11.99 -1.97
CA ARG A 233 -14.44 12.12 -3.10
C ARG A 233 -15.82 11.65 -2.67
N LEU A 234 -16.58 12.58 -2.11
CA LEU A 234 -17.94 12.33 -1.62
C LEU A 234 -18.94 11.97 -2.75
N ASP A 235 -18.56 12.22 -4.00
CA ASP A 235 -19.33 11.85 -5.19
C ASP A 235 -19.03 10.41 -5.67
N GLY A 236 -18.13 9.70 -5.00
CA GLY A 236 -17.69 8.35 -5.38
C GLY A 236 -16.88 8.31 -6.68
N SER A 237 -16.43 9.46 -7.19
CA SER A 237 -15.61 9.50 -8.40
C SER A 237 -14.25 8.83 -8.17
N ALA A 238 -13.69 8.25 -9.24
CA ALA A 238 -12.37 7.64 -9.18
C ALA A 238 -11.28 8.68 -8.88
N CYS A 239 -10.15 8.26 -8.31
CA CYS A 239 -8.94 9.08 -8.27
C CYS A 239 -8.64 9.60 -9.69
N ASP A 240 -8.74 10.91 -9.93
CA ASP A 240 -8.47 11.46 -11.26
C ASP A 240 -6.99 11.78 -11.48
N ALA A 241 -6.65 11.99 -12.75
CA ALA A 241 -5.34 12.42 -13.22
C ALA A 241 -4.79 13.62 -12.45
N ALA A 242 -5.62 14.65 -12.20
CA ALA A 242 -5.21 15.85 -11.50
C ALA A 242 -4.77 15.54 -10.06
N THR A 243 -5.50 14.66 -9.39
CA THR A 243 -5.19 14.19 -8.03
C THR A 243 -3.88 13.40 -8.02
N LEU A 244 -3.73 12.47 -8.97
CA LEU A 244 -2.55 11.62 -9.10
C LEU A 244 -1.29 12.41 -9.50
N CYS A 245 -1.43 13.44 -10.34
CA CYS A 245 -0.31 14.25 -10.81
C CYS A 245 0.00 15.47 -9.92
N SER A 246 -0.76 15.74 -8.86
CA SER A 246 -0.59 16.92 -7.97
C SER A 246 0.66 16.90 -7.07
N SER A 247 1.58 15.95 -7.28
CA SER A 247 2.76 15.66 -6.45
C SER A 247 4.02 16.42 -6.89
#